data_AF-A0A317QPK9-F1
#
_entry.id   AF-A0A317QPK9-F1
#
_cell.length_a   1.000
_cell.length_b   1.000
_cell.length_c   1.000
_cell.angle_alpha   90.00
_cell.angle_beta   90.00
_cell.angle_gamma   90.00
#
_symmetry.space_group_name_H-M   'P 1'
#
loop_
_entity.id
_entity.type
_entity.pdbx_description
1 polymer ?
#
loop_
_entity_poly.entity_id
_entity_poly.type
_entity_poly.pdbx_seq_one_letter_code
_entity_poly.pdbx_strand_id
1 'polypeptide(L)'
;MTEIRPSHPVRVDGVLDAPLSRWLWLLKWLLLLPHVVVLVFLWLAWIGCTVAAFVAVLVTGRYPRPLFDFSVGVLRWTWRVQYYGYSALGTDRYPPFTLAEVPGYPASFSVSYPERMSRGLVLVKWLLALPHYLVVALFIGGGVWVGTTGWGDGWGDGWDEGWAFGGLVSLLVVIAAVVLLVTGRYPQPLFDLVLGMDRWVLRVAAYTGLLTDAYPPFRLDLGGTDPGSGRAVPTSAGADPVLTGTTAGAAPAGPRPAPGRWTAGRVTAVVVGALLLAASTGPIVAGGALLWADTTQREDGLLWSADADVTSDRYAVTTGDLALGGEGLDWVVDDLLGTVRLQAAPADPDDELFVGVGRTADVARYLDGVGHAVLDEIGGDGVPSDTVTTRDVPGEAPAVEPGEAGIWVASASGAGTRDLDWRPGDGDWTLVLMRADGAAGVSAEVAVAAPVPGLTWLSVALLLAGAALAAGGTALVVLGAHRTAATPPAPGGVRIPGPRPAPRDSTPVRR
;
A
#
# COMPACT_ATOMS: atom_id res chain seq x y z
N MET A 1 -22.05 -25.16 -29.85
CA MET A 1 -22.51 -23.76 -29.80
C MET A 1 -21.27 -22.89 -29.69
N THR A 2 -20.83 -22.29 -30.78
CA THR A 2 -19.64 -21.41 -30.78
C THR A 2 -20.13 -20.02 -30.40
N GLU A 3 -19.89 -19.61 -29.15
CA GLU A 3 -20.23 -18.27 -28.67
C GLU A 3 -19.35 -17.25 -29.43
N ILE A 4 -19.93 -16.56 -30.41
CA ILE A 4 -19.28 -15.43 -31.08
C ILE A 4 -19.38 -14.25 -30.11
N ARG A 5 -18.33 -14.05 -29.29
CA ARG A 5 -18.27 -12.93 -28.35
C ARG A 5 -18.09 -11.63 -29.13
N PRO A 6 -19.00 -10.65 -29.02
CA PRO A 6 -18.78 -9.34 -29.63
C PRO A 6 -17.53 -8.68 -29.01
N SER A 7 -16.68 -8.12 -29.87
CA SER A 7 -15.46 -7.44 -29.41
C SER A 7 -15.81 -6.18 -28.61
N HIS A 8 -15.25 -6.05 -27.41
CA HIS A 8 -15.42 -4.87 -26.57
C HIS A 8 -14.64 -3.69 -27.16
N PRO A 9 -15.16 -2.44 -27.13
CA PRO A 9 -14.51 -1.29 -27.76
C PRO A 9 -13.18 -0.92 -27.10
N VAL A 10 -13.01 -1.24 -25.82
CA VAL A 10 -11.76 -1.08 -25.06
C VAL A 10 -11.05 -2.43 -25.00
N ARG A 11 -9.84 -2.51 -25.56
CA ARG A 11 -8.99 -3.69 -25.59
C ARG A 11 -7.70 -3.46 -24.82
N VAL A 12 -7.35 -4.42 -23.98
CA VAL A 12 -6.14 -4.40 -23.15
C VAL A 12 -5.44 -5.76 -23.29
N ASP A 13 -4.26 -5.76 -23.90
CA ASP A 13 -3.43 -6.96 -24.01
C ASP A 13 -2.10 -6.77 -23.25
N GLY A 14 -1.60 -7.88 -22.70
CA GLY A 14 -0.33 -7.99 -22.02
C GLY A 14 0.31 -9.36 -22.32
N VAL A 15 1.48 -9.38 -22.94
CA VAL A 15 2.25 -10.60 -23.19
C VAL A 15 3.42 -10.66 -22.23
N LEU A 16 3.46 -11.71 -21.40
CA LEU A 16 4.54 -11.89 -20.42
C LEU A 16 5.88 -12.08 -21.16
N ASP A 17 6.81 -11.14 -20.96
CA ASP A 17 8.06 -11.07 -21.71
C ASP A 17 9.18 -11.83 -20.97
N ALA A 18 9.06 -13.16 -20.96
CA ALA A 18 10.01 -14.04 -20.28
C ALA A 18 11.28 -14.31 -21.13
N PRO A 19 12.47 -14.49 -20.49
CA PRO A 19 12.71 -14.53 -19.05
C PRO A 19 12.81 -13.13 -18.42
N LEU A 20 12.17 -12.96 -17.26
CA LEU A 20 12.31 -11.76 -16.43
C LEU A 20 13.51 -11.90 -15.49
N SER A 21 14.16 -10.79 -15.21
CA SER A 21 15.27 -10.71 -14.27
C SER A 21 14.77 -10.81 -12.82
N ARG A 22 15.54 -11.51 -11.99
CA ARG A 22 15.15 -11.87 -10.61
C ARG A 22 15.13 -10.67 -9.66
N TRP A 23 16.00 -9.69 -9.90
CA TRP A 23 16.30 -8.61 -8.96
C TRP A 23 15.89 -7.23 -9.46
N LEU A 24 15.72 -7.04 -10.77
CA LEU A 24 15.50 -5.71 -11.36
C LEU A 24 14.21 -5.07 -10.86
N TRP A 25 13.20 -5.86 -10.49
CA TRP A 25 11.97 -5.37 -9.88
C TRP A 25 12.20 -4.54 -8.60
N LEU A 26 13.32 -4.75 -7.87
CA LEU A 26 13.70 -3.94 -6.71
C LEU A 26 14.21 -2.54 -7.11
N LEU A 27 14.63 -2.36 -8.38
CA LEU A 27 15.15 -1.10 -8.91
C LEU A 27 14.15 -0.40 -9.84
N LYS A 28 13.05 -1.07 -10.24
CA LYS A 28 12.06 -0.50 -11.16
C LYS A 28 11.40 0.75 -10.62
N TRP A 29 11.13 0.84 -9.31
CA TRP A 29 10.54 2.04 -8.70
C TRP A 29 11.39 3.29 -8.98
N LEU A 30 12.72 3.17 -8.92
CA LEU A 30 13.64 4.27 -9.21
C LEU A 30 13.63 4.63 -10.70
N LEU A 31 13.63 3.62 -11.58
CA LEU A 31 13.59 3.81 -13.04
C LEU A 31 12.25 4.42 -13.51
N LEU A 32 11.18 4.24 -12.76
CA LEU A 32 9.86 4.79 -13.03
C LEU A 32 9.71 6.26 -12.61
N LEU A 33 10.59 6.80 -11.76
CA LEU A 33 10.51 8.18 -11.28
C LEU A 33 10.31 9.21 -12.41
N PRO A 34 11.08 9.17 -13.53
CA PRO A 34 10.91 10.14 -14.61
C PRO A 34 9.57 9.97 -15.34
N HIS A 35 9.04 8.75 -15.42
CA HIS A 35 7.71 8.50 -16.00
C HIS A 35 6.60 9.06 -15.12
N VAL A 36 6.68 8.85 -13.81
CA VAL A 36 5.68 9.34 -12.85
C VAL A 36 5.58 10.85 -12.92
N VAL A 37 6.72 11.56 -12.92
CA VAL A 37 6.74 13.02 -13.03
C VAL A 37 5.98 13.51 -14.27
N VAL A 38 6.25 12.94 -15.46
CA VAL A 38 5.55 13.36 -16.68
C VAL A 38 4.08 12.94 -16.69
N LEU A 39 3.79 11.73 -16.19
CA LEU A 39 2.42 11.22 -16.13
C LEU A 39 1.53 12.07 -15.22
N VAL A 40 2.05 12.62 -14.11
CA VAL A 40 1.28 13.52 -13.23
C VAL A 40 0.73 14.72 -14.03
N PHE A 41 1.57 15.40 -14.82
CA PHE A 41 1.13 16.52 -15.65
C PHE A 41 0.15 16.07 -16.75
N LEU A 42 0.37 14.90 -17.35
CA LEU A 42 -0.52 14.37 -18.38
C LEU A 42 -1.89 13.97 -17.82
N TRP A 43 -1.95 13.41 -16.61
CA TRP A 43 -3.20 13.08 -15.93
C TRP A 43 -3.97 14.34 -15.54
N LEU A 44 -3.29 15.42 -15.13
CA LEU A 44 -3.93 16.72 -14.91
C LEU A 44 -4.55 17.26 -16.21
N ALA A 45 -3.81 17.20 -17.31
CA ALA A 45 -4.34 17.58 -18.63
C ALA A 45 -5.49 16.66 -19.09
N TRP A 46 -5.44 15.36 -18.75
CA TRP A 46 -6.48 14.38 -19.06
C TRP A 46 -7.80 14.68 -18.34
N ILE A 47 -7.74 15.14 -17.09
CA ILE A 47 -8.92 15.61 -16.34
C ILE A 47 -9.53 16.81 -17.07
N GLY A 48 -8.72 17.80 -17.44
CA GLY A 48 -9.17 18.95 -18.23
C GLY A 48 -9.80 18.54 -19.58
N CYS A 49 -9.19 17.59 -20.29
CA CYS A 49 -9.73 17.04 -21.53
C CYS A 49 -11.07 16.33 -21.31
N THR A 50 -11.24 15.64 -20.19
CA THR A 50 -12.51 14.95 -19.84
C THR A 50 -13.62 15.97 -19.56
N VAL A 51 -13.32 17.06 -18.87
CA VAL A 51 -14.29 18.16 -18.65
C VAL A 51 -14.66 18.84 -19.98
N ALA A 52 -13.67 19.13 -20.83
CA ALA A 52 -13.94 19.70 -22.16
C ALA A 52 -14.76 18.73 -23.03
N ALA A 53 -14.44 17.43 -22.99
CA ALA A 53 -15.19 16.39 -23.69
C ALA A 53 -16.62 16.23 -23.15
N PHE A 54 -16.82 16.35 -21.83
CA PHE A 54 -18.14 16.34 -21.22
C PHE A 54 -19.04 17.42 -21.82
N VAL A 55 -18.56 18.67 -21.86
CA VAL A 55 -19.30 19.80 -22.45
C VAL A 55 -19.53 19.58 -23.95
N ALA A 56 -18.49 19.16 -24.68
CA ALA A 56 -18.59 18.92 -26.11
C ALA A 56 -19.61 17.82 -26.45
N VAL A 57 -19.62 16.72 -25.69
CA VAL A 57 -20.57 15.61 -25.88
C VAL A 57 -21.98 16.02 -25.49
N LEU A 58 -22.15 16.80 -24.41
CA LEU A 58 -23.47 17.28 -23.99
C LEU A 58 -24.12 18.15 -25.08
N VAL A 59 -23.36 19.06 -25.68
CA VAL A 59 -23.84 19.99 -26.72
C VAL A 59 -23.98 19.30 -28.08
N THR A 60 -22.93 18.59 -28.52
CA THR A 60 -22.83 18.10 -29.91
C THR A 60 -23.22 16.63 -30.06
N GLY A 61 -23.11 15.83 -28.99
CA GLY A 61 -23.21 14.36 -29.04
C GLY A 61 -21.97 13.69 -29.66
N ARG A 62 -20.84 14.39 -29.79
CA ARG A 62 -19.59 13.87 -30.35
C ARG A 62 -18.40 14.19 -29.47
N TYR A 63 -17.48 13.24 -29.36
CA TYR A 63 -16.21 13.44 -28.65
C TYR A 63 -15.18 14.06 -29.60
N PRO A 64 -14.59 15.23 -29.31
CA PRO A 64 -13.58 15.85 -30.18
C PRO A 64 -12.36 14.93 -30.41
N ARG A 65 -12.02 14.64 -31.67
CA ARG A 65 -10.92 13.73 -32.04
C ARG A 65 -9.59 14.04 -31.35
N PRO A 66 -9.09 15.30 -31.29
CA PRO A 66 -7.81 15.58 -30.65
C PRO A 66 -7.80 15.25 -29.15
N LEU A 67 -8.91 15.52 -28.45
CA LEU A 67 -9.05 15.18 -27.03
C LEU A 67 -9.07 13.66 -26.85
N PHE A 68 -9.74 12.94 -27.76
CA PHE A 68 -9.83 11.48 -27.68
C PHE A 68 -8.46 10.84 -27.88
N ASP A 69 -7.73 11.26 -28.92
CA ASP A 69 -6.42 10.72 -29.25
C ASP A 69 -5.41 11.01 -28.12
N PHE A 70 -5.47 12.20 -27.52
CA PHE A 70 -4.70 12.54 -26.32
C PHE A 70 -5.07 11.62 -25.15
N SER A 71 -6.35 11.52 -24.81
CA SER A 71 -6.81 10.74 -23.66
C SER A 71 -6.50 9.25 -23.77
N VAL A 72 -6.65 8.67 -24.97
CA VAL A 72 -6.22 7.29 -25.25
C VAL A 72 -4.71 7.17 -25.16
N GLY A 73 -3.96 8.17 -25.64
CA GLY A 73 -2.51 8.20 -25.55
C GLY A 73 -1.98 8.18 -24.10
N VAL A 74 -2.61 8.94 -23.20
CA VAL A 74 -2.27 8.94 -21.76
C VAL A 74 -2.54 7.58 -21.14
N LEU A 75 -3.68 6.95 -21.44
CA LEU A 75 -3.99 5.60 -20.95
C LEU A 75 -3.04 4.54 -21.52
N ARG A 76 -2.66 4.64 -22.80
CA ARG A 76 -1.63 3.77 -23.42
C ARG A 76 -0.30 3.85 -22.69
N TRP A 77 0.15 5.07 -22.40
CA TRP A 77 1.42 5.26 -21.73
C TRP A 77 1.35 4.80 -20.27
N THR A 78 0.27 5.13 -19.57
CA THR A 78 0.01 4.63 -18.21
C THR A 78 0.05 3.10 -18.18
N TRP A 79 -0.62 2.43 -19.13
CA TRP A 79 -0.62 0.97 -19.20
C TRP A 79 0.80 0.39 -19.38
N ARG A 80 1.62 0.96 -20.27
CA ARG A 80 3.02 0.51 -20.43
C ARG A 80 3.84 0.66 -19.16
N VAL A 81 3.67 1.79 -18.46
CA VAL A 81 4.37 2.07 -17.20
C VAL A 81 3.93 1.11 -16.10
N GLN A 82 2.63 0.91 -15.94
CA GLN A 82 2.06 -0.03 -14.97
C GLN A 82 2.44 -1.48 -15.26
N TYR A 83 2.48 -1.87 -16.54
CA TYR A 83 2.87 -3.21 -16.97
C TYR A 83 4.35 -3.51 -16.69
N TYR A 84 5.24 -2.53 -16.88
CA TYR A 84 6.64 -2.63 -16.48
C TYR A 84 6.79 -2.62 -14.95
N GLY A 85 6.02 -1.78 -14.26
CA GLY A 85 6.05 -1.56 -12.82
C GLY A 85 5.20 -2.51 -11.99
N TYR A 86 4.69 -2.02 -10.87
CA TYR A 86 4.09 -2.82 -9.80
C TYR A 86 2.60 -3.14 -9.99
N SER A 87 2.03 -2.92 -11.18
CA SER A 87 0.70 -3.44 -11.53
C SER A 87 0.76 -4.80 -12.20
N ALA A 88 1.84 -5.14 -12.93
CA ALA A 88 1.98 -6.47 -13.51
C ALA A 88 3.39 -7.09 -13.38
N LEU A 89 4.47 -6.28 -13.35
CA LEU A 89 5.86 -6.75 -13.49
C LEU A 89 6.03 -7.70 -14.70
N GLY A 90 5.33 -7.40 -15.81
CA GLY A 90 5.20 -8.30 -16.96
C GLY A 90 6.31 -8.19 -18.02
N THR A 91 7.18 -7.18 -17.92
CA THR A 91 8.31 -6.96 -18.84
C THR A 91 9.46 -6.23 -18.16
N ASP A 92 10.68 -6.49 -18.63
CA ASP A 92 11.88 -5.73 -18.27
C ASP A 92 12.26 -4.69 -19.33
N ARG A 93 11.50 -4.58 -20.44
CA ARG A 93 11.70 -3.55 -21.46
C ARG A 93 11.21 -2.20 -20.94
N TYR A 94 12.13 -1.26 -20.79
CA TYR A 94 11.82 0.09 -20.29
C TYR A 94 10.75 0.79 -21.15
N PRO A 95 9.71 1.41 -20.55
CA PRO A 95 8.63 2.03 -21.31
C PRO A 95 9.10 3.28 -22.10
N PRO A 96 8.80 3.37 -23.41
CA PRO A 96 9.12 4.57 -24.19
C PRO A 96 8.22 5.76 -23.80
N PHE A 97 8.80 6.97 -23.77
CA PHE A 97 8.13 8.25 -23.50
C PHE A 97 7.33 8.72 -24.73
N THR A 98 6.21 8.07 -25.00
CA THR A 98 5.34 8.40 -26.13
C THR A 98 3.89 8.18 -25.76
N LEU A 99 2.98 8.94 -26.37
CA LEU A 99 1.53 8.71 -26.32
C LEU A 99 1.06 7.78 -27.44
N ALA A 100 1.90 7.57 -28.46
CA ALA A 100 1.56 6.73 -29.59
C ALA A 100 1.52 5.24 -29.20
N GLU A 101 0.94 4.45 -30.10
CA GLU A 101 1.07 3.01 -30.07
C GLU A 101 2.51 2.61 -30.44
N VAL A 102 3.04 1.60 -29.78
CA VAL A 102 4.40 1.10 -30.00
C VAL A 102 4.29 -0.35 -30.46
N PRO A 103 4.39 -0.62 -31.77
CA PRO A 103 4.33 -1.98 -32.30
C PRO A 103 5.40 -2.87 -31.66
N GLY A 104 5.01 -4.07 -31.24
CA GLY A 104 5.93 -5.06 -30.65
C GLY A 104 6.29 -4.81 -29.17
N TYR A 105 5.75 -3.78 -28.53
CA TYR A 105 5.82 -3.65 -27.07
C TYR A 105 4.84 -4.65 -26.41
N PRO A 106 5.22 -5.32 -25.29
CA PRO A 106 4.41 -6.40 -24.71
C PRO A 106 3.09 -5.94 -24.07
N ALA A 107 2.88 -4.64 -23.88
CA ALA A 107 1.65 -4.07 -23.33
C ALA A 107 0.95 -3.18 -24.36
N SER A 108 -0.29 -3.52 -24.74
CA SER A 108 -1.08 -2.74 -25.69
C SER A 108 -2.42 -2.31 -25.09
N PHE A 109 -2.85 -1.10 -25.45
CA PHE A 109 -4.15 -0.54 -25.06
C PHE A 109 -4.74 0.19 -26.26
N SER A 110 -5.99 -0.13 -26.59
CA SER A 110 -6.70 0.55 -27.68
C SER A 110 -8.17 0.74 -27.34
N VAL A 111 -8.72 1.87 -27.77
CA VAL A 111 -10.15 2.19 -27.66
C VAL A 111 -10.65 2.53 -29.06
N SER A 112 -11.72 1.87 -29.46
CA SER A 112 -12.40 2.18 -30.72
C SER A 112 -13.13 3.52 -30.58
N TYR A 113 -12.87 4.45 -31.50
CA TYR A 113 -13.47 5.78 -31.43
C TYR A 113 -15.00 5.71 -31.60
N PRO A 114 -15.79 6.25 -30.66
CA PRO A 114 -17.24 6.29 -30.80
C PRO A 114 -17.68 7.40 -31.78
N GLU A 115 -18.34 7.07 -32.89
CA GLU A 115 -18.80 8.11 -33.84
C GLU A 115 -19.89 9.02 -33.26
N ARG A 116 -20.66 8.51 -32.30
CA ARG A 116 -21.67 9.25 -31.54
C ARG A 116 -21.65 8.82 -30.09
N MET A 117 -21.90 9.78 -29.21
CA MET A 117 -22.07 9.56 -27.78
C MET A 117 -23.45 10.04 -27.32
N SER A 118 -23.96 9.35 -26.31
CA SER A 118 -25.25 9.61 -25.70
C SER A 118 -25.19 10.81 -24.74
N ARG A 119 -25.91 11.88 -25.08
CA ARG A 119 -25.86 13.18 -24.37
C ARG A 119 -26.29 13.07 -22.91
N GLY A 120 -27.43 12.41 -22.65
CA GLY A 120 -27.96 12.26 -21.28
C GLY A 120 -27.21 11.24 -20.44
N LEU A 121 -26.62 10.22 -21.07
CA LEU A 121 -25.92 9.17 -20.36
C LEU A 121 -24.64 9.70 -19.69
N VAL A 122 -23.96 10.67 -20.31
CA VAL A 122 -22.78 11.33 -19.75
C VAL A 122 -23.03 11.92 -18.35
N LEU A 123 -24.24 12.44 -18.09
CA LEU A 123 -24.63 12.98 -16.78
C LEU A 123 -24.76 11.91 -15.68
N VAL A 124 -24.99 10.65 -16.07
CA VAL A 124 -25.25 9.54 -15.15
C VAL A 124 -24.15 8.49 -15.14
N LYS A 125 -23.13 8.57 -16.01
CA LYS A 125 -22.03 7.58 -16.08
C LYS A 125 -21.31 7.40 -14.76
N TRP A 126 -21.03 8.48 -14.05
CA TRP A 126 -20.34 8.42 -12.76
C TRP A 126 -21.17 7.69 -11.70
N LEU A 127 -22.50 7.86 -11.72
CA LEU A 127 -23.42 7.13 -10.85
C LEU A 127 -23.51 5.64 -11.24
N LEU A 128 -23.57 5.35 -12.54
CA LEU A 128 -23.58 3.96 -13.05
C LEU A 128 -22.25 3.23 -12.79
N ALA A 129 -21.15 3.97 -12.67
CA ALA A 129 -19.83 3.43 -12.34
C ALA A 129 -19.64 3.15 -10.84
N LEU A 130 -20.59 3.55 -9.97
CA LEU A 130 -20.48 3.38 -8.51
C LEU A 130 -20.20 1.93 -8.08
N PRO A 131 -20.89 0.90 -8.61
CA PRO A 131 -20.54 -0.49 -8.30
C PRO A 131 -19.12 -0.87 -8.74
N HIS A 132 -18.64 -0.31 -9.86
CA HIS A 132 -17.28 -0.55 -10.34
C HIS A 132 -16.24 0.16 -9.49
N TYR A 133 -16.54 1.33 -8.93
CA TYR A 133 -15.64 2.03 -8.02
C TYR A 133 -15.36 1.21 -6.77
N LEU A 134 -16.34 0.48 -6.23
CA LEU A 134 -16.12 -0.46 -5.12
C LEU A 134 -15.12 -1.57 -5.49
N VAL A 135 -15.26 -2.12 -6.71
CA VAL A 135 -14.34 -3.17 -7.19
C VAL A 135 -12.93 -2.61 -7.46
N VAL A 136 -12.83 -1.43 -8.06
CA VAL A 136 -11.55 -0.76 -8.32
C VAL A 136 -10.86 -0.35 -7.02
N ALA A 137 -11.62 0.12 -6.02
CA ALA A 137 -11.11 0.41 -4.68
C ALA A 137 -10.54 -0.85 -4.01
N LEU A 138 -11.14 -2.02 -4.20
CA LEU A 138 -10.54 -3.27 -3.74
C LEU A 138 -9.26 -3.64 -4.51
N PHE A 139 -9.26 -3.47 -5.83
CA PHE A 139 -8.14 -3.87 -6.70
C PHE A 139 -6.89 -3.00 -6.51
N ILE A 140 -7.07 -1.68 -6.38
CA ILE A 140 -5.98 -0.69 -6.34
C ILE A 140 -5.94 0.06 -5.00
N GLY A 141 -7.08 0.27 -4.37
CA GLY A 141 -7.22 1.19 -3.24
C GLY A 141 -6.92 0.60 -1.86
N GLY A 142 -6.51 -0.67 -1.74
CA GLY A 142 -6.27 -1.31 -0.44
C GLY A 142 -7.57 -1.44 0.36
N GLY A 143 -8.23 -2.59 0.28
CA GLY A 143 -9.60 -2.82 0.80
C GLY A 143 -9.80 -2.76 2.34
N VAL A 144 -9.02 -1.98 3.08
CA VAL A 144 -9.13 -1.80 4.54
C VAL A 144 -10.12 -0.69 4.92
N TRP A 145 -10.42 0.27 4.03
CA TRP A 145 -11.33 1.40 4.31
C TRP A 145 -12.79 1.03 4.66
N VAL A 146 -13.27 -0.15 4.22
CA VAL A 146 -14.66 -0.60 4.48
C VAL A 146 -14.83 -1.22 5.88
N GLY A 147 -13.74 -1.53 6.59
CA GLY A 147 -13.78 -2.17 7.91
C GLY A 147 -13.50 -1.25 9.10
N THR A 148 -12.85 -0.11 8.89
CA THR A 148 -12.32 0.73 9.99
C THR A 148 -13.11 2.01 10.26
N THR A 149 -13.96 2.47 9.34
CA THR A 149 -14.83 3.62 9.61
C THR A 149 -16.12 3.16 10.29
N GLY A 150 -16.01 2.87 11.59
CA GLY A 150 -17.15 3.00 12.49
C GLY A 150 -17.75 4.40 12.33
N TRP A 151 -19.07 4.48 12.35
CA TRP A 151 -19.79 5.75 12.32
C TRP A 151 -19.46 6.51 13.61
N GLY A 152 -18.41 7.31 13.56
CA GLY A 152 -17.92 8.18 14.63
C GLY A 152 -17.86 9.60 14.10
N ASP A 153 -18.75 10.41 14.62
CA ASP A 153 -18.97 11.81 14.35
C ASP A 153 -17.79 12.65 14.85
N GLY A 154 -16.81 12.86 13.98
CA GLY A 154 -15.70 13.77 14.18
C GLY A 154 -15.11 14.17 12.82
N TRP A 155 -15.28 15.42 12.43
CA TRP A 155 -14.50 15.99 11.34
C TRP A 155 -13.09 16.26 11.89
N GLY A 156 -12.22 15.26 11.80
CA GLY A 156 -10.84 15.30 12.27
C GLY A 156 -10.31 13.87 12.36
N ASP A 157 -9.13 13.64 11.80
CA ASP A 157 -8.32 12.41 11.87
C ASP A 157 -8.75 11.23 10.99
N GLY A 158 -7.87 10.88 10.04
CA GLY A 158 -8.13 9.78 9.12
C GLY A 158 -7.08 9.60 8.02
N TRP A 159 -5.80 9.81 8.32
CA TRP A 159 -4.74 9.08 7.60
C TRP A 159 -4.49 7.73 8.30
N ASP A 160 -5.56 7.00 8.62
CA ASP A 160 -5.51 5.63 9.12
C ASP A 160 -4.75 4.75 8.11
N GLU A 161 -3.46 4.51 8.37
CA GLU A 161 -2.81 3.21 8.55
C GLU A 161 -3.24 2.01 7.65
N GLY A 162 -3.74 2.26 6.45
CA GLY A 162 -4.10 1.26 5.43
C GLY A 162 -3.04 1.09 4.32
N TRP A 163 -1.85 1.68 4.47
CA TRP A 163 -0.91 1.94 3.38
C TRP A 163 0.05 0.81 3.01
N ALA A 164 -0.01 -0.36 3.67
CA ALA A 164 1.03 -1.36 3.46
C ALA A 164 0.98 -2.04 2.07
N PHE A 165 -0.18 -2.13 1.41
CA PHE A 165 -0.28 -2.74 0.09
C PHE A 165 -1.37 -2.06 -0.77
N GLY A 166 -0.97 -1.40 -1.87
CA GLY A 166 -1.83 -0.66 -2.82
C GLY A 166 -2.87 -1.51 -3.57
N GLY A 167 -3.79 -2.13 -2.83
CA GLY A 167 -4.85 -2.99 -3.35
C GLY A 167 -4.43 -4.42 -3.64
N LEU A 168 -5.43 -5.25 -3.96
CA LEU A 168 -5.25 -6.67 -4.27
C LEU A 168 -4.24 -6.90 -5.41
N VAL A 169 -4.20 -6.03 -6.42
CA VAL A 169 -3.25 -6.12 -7.54
C VAL A 169 -1.81 -6.03 -7.03
N SER A 170 -1.49 -4.98 -6.25
CA SER A 170 -0.13 -4.81 -5.71
C SER A 170 0.27 -5.98 -4.81
N LEU A 171 -0.64 -6.48 -3.97
CA LEU A 171 -0.38 -7.67 -3.16
C LEU A 171 -0.01 -8.88 -4.03
N LEU A 172 -0.83 -9.19 -5.04
CA LEU A 172 -0.60 -10.34 -5.93
C LEU A 172 0.70 -10.19 -6.74
N VAL A 173 1.03 -8.98 -7.16
CA VAL A 173 2.27 -8.67 -7.89
C VAL A 173 3.49 -8.82 -6.99
N VAL A 174 3.43 -8.40 -5.72
CA VAL A 174 4.51 -8.64 -4.74
C VAL A 174 4.71 -10.13 -4.52
N ILE A 175 3.63 -10.90 -4.37
CA ILE A 175 3.72 -12.37 -4.28
C ILE A 175 4.41 -12.93 -5.53
N ALA A 176 4.00 -12.48 -6.72
CA ALA A 176 4.62 -12.91 -7.97
C ALA A 176 6.10 -12.51 -8.07
N ALA A 177 6.48 -11.33 -7.57
CA ALA A 177 7.86 -10.84 -7.52
C ALA A 177 8.73 -11.68 -6.59
N VAL A 178 8.23 -12.05 -5.41
CA VAL A 178 8.93 -12.94 -4.47
C VAL A 178 9.10 -14.34 -5.07
N VAL A 179 8.06 -14.88 -5.72
CA VAL A 179 8.16 -16.16 -6.44
C VAL A 179 9.18 -16.08 -7.57
N LEU A 180 9.15 -15.01 -8.37
CA LEU A 180 10.14 -14.75 -9.44
C LEU A 180 11.56 -14.65 -8.87
N LEU A 181 11.71 -13.97 -7.72
CA LEU A 181 12.99 -13.80 -7.05
C LEU A 181 13.59 -15.15 -6.63
N VAL A 182 12.81 -16.01 -5.99
CA VAL A 182 13.27 -17.33 -5.50
C VAL A 182 13.44 -18.34 -6.63
N THR A 183 12.44 -18.44 -7.51
CA THR A 183 12.34 -19.52 -8.51
C THR A 183 12.91 -19.16 -9.89
N GLY A 184 13.11 -17.86 -10.16
CA GLY A 184 13.46 -17.36 -11.49
C GLY A 184 12.33 -17.45 -12.51
N ARG A 185 11.09 -17.75 -12.09
CA ARG A 185 9.93 -17.89 -12.99
C ARG A 185 8.73 -17.13 -12.43
N TYR A 186 8.11 -16.34 -13.29
CA TYR A 186 6.86 -15.66 -12.96
C TYR A 186 5.70 -16.67 -12.98
N PRO A 187 4.87 -16.75 -11.93
CA PRO A 187 3.73 -17.66 -11.87
C PRO A 187 2.61 -17.26 -12.84
N GLN A 188 2.42 -18.03 -13.93
CA GLN A 188 1.42 -17.75 -14.98
C GLN A 188 -0.01 -17.54 -14.46
N PRO A 189 -0.55 -18.35 -13.50
CA PRO A 189 -1.93 -18.12 -13.03
C PRO A 189 -2.11 -16.79 -12.30
N LEU A 190 -1.08 -16.30 -11.59
CA LEU A 190 -1.10 -14.99 -10.96
C LEU A 190 -1.04 -13.87 -12.01
N PHE A 191 -0.20 -14.03 -13.03
CA PHE A 191 -0.17 -13.11 -14.18
C PHE A 191 -1.54 -13.00 -14.86
N ASP A 192 -2.17 -14.14 -15.17
CA ASP A 192 -3.47 -14.18 -15.84
C ASP A 192 -4.57 -13.50 -15.01
N LEU A 193 -4.49 -13.62 -13.67
CA LEU A 193 -5.41 -13.00 -12.72
C LEU A 193 -5.20 -11.48 -12.62
N VAL A 194 -3.96 -11.06 -12.38
CA VAL A 194 -3.56 -9.64 -12.29
C VAL A 194 -3.95 -8.89 -13.55
N LEU A 195 -3.66 -9.46 -14.71
CA LEU A 195 -3.99 -8.84 -15.99
C LEU A 195 -5.50 -8.71 -16.23
N GLY A 196 -6.29 -9.66 -15.70
CA GLY A 196 -7.74 -9.53 -15.69
C GLY A 196 -8.23 -8.36 -14.85
N MET A 197 -7.60 -8.12 -13.69
CA MET A 197 -7.91 -6.99 -12.81
C MET A 197 -7.51 -5.65 -13.44
N ASP A 198 -6.31 -5.55 -14.01
CA ASP A 198 -5.85 -4.34 -14.72
C ASP A 198 -6.75 -4.01 -15.92
N ARG A 199 -7.17 -5.04 -16.68
CA ARG A 199 -8.12 -4.88 -17.78
C ARG A 199 -9.46 -4.34 -17.30
N TRP A 200 -9.94 -4.80 -16.14
CA TRP A 200 -11.16 -4.25 -15.52
C TRP A 200 -10.98 -2.77 -15.20
N VAL A 201 -9.91 -2.40 -14.49
CA VAL A 201 -9.61 -1.02 -14.10
C VAL A 201 -9.57 -0.12 -15.33
N LEU A 202 -8.84 -0.51 -16.37
CA LEU A 202 -8.69 0.30 -17.58
C LEU A 202 -9.99 0.45 -18.38
N ARG A 203 -10.87 -0.56 -18.36
CA ARG A 203 -12.21 -0.45 -18.95
C ARG A 203 -13.09 0.53 -18.18
N VAL A 204 -13.00 0.53 -16.84
CA VAL A 204 -13.70 1.50 -15.99
C VAL A 204 -13.18 2.90 -16.25
N ALA A 205 -11.84 3.09 -16.27
CA ALA A 205 -11.22 4.38 -16.58
C ALA A 205 -11.62 4.92 -17.96
N ALA A 206 -11.71 4.07 -18.98
CA ALA A 206 -12.16 4.47 -20.31
C ALA A 206 -13.66 4.86 -20.34
N TYR A 207 -14.50 4.18 -19.56
CA TYR A 207 -15.93 4.51 -19.47
C TYR A 207 -16.16 5.84 -18.74
N THR A 208 -15.51 6.04 -17.58
CA THR A 208 -15.64 7.25 -16.75
C THR A 208 -14.95 8.45 -17.38
N GLY A 209 -13.87 8.24 -18.12
CA GLY A 209 -13.22 9.23 -18.99
C GLY A 209 -13.98 9.57 -20.27
N LEU A 210 -15.21 9.08 -20.42
CA LEU A 210 -16.10 9.34 -21.55
C LEU A 210 -15.57 8.83 -22.90
N LEU A 211 -14.62 7.90 -22.92
CA LEU A 211 -14.04 7.37 -24.16
C LEU A 211 -14.93 6.30 -24.82
N THR A 212 -15.86 5.72 -24.07
CA THR A 212 -16.82 4.72 -24.55
C THR A 212 -18.16 4.85 -23.84
N ASP A 213 -19.25 4.56 -24.55
CA ASP A 213 -20.59 4.39 -23.96
C ASP A 213 -20.89 2.94 -23.55
N ALA A 214 -20.07 1.99 -24.00
CA ALA A 214 -20.21 0.60 -23.62
C ALA A 214 -19.87 0.43 -22.13
N TYR A 215 -20.85 -0.02 -21.35
CA TYR A 215 -20.71 -0.25 -19.93
C TYR A 215 -19.73 -1.40 -19.63
N PRO A 216 -18.77 -1.24 -18.69
CA PRO A 216 -17.79 -2.28 -18.40
C PRO A 216 -18.47 -3.57 -17.87
N PRO A 217 -18.19 -4.74 -18.46
CA PRO A 217 -18.85 -5.97 -18.06
C PRO A 217 -18.39 -6.44 -16.67
N PHE A 218 -19.30 -6.94 -15.83
CA PHE A 218 -18.98 -7.57 -14.54
C PHE A 218 -18.41 -8.98 -14.71
N ARG A 219 -17.26 -9.07 -15.37
CA ARG A 219 -16.54 -10.33 -15.54
C ARG A 219 -15.04 -10.08 -15.54
N LEU A 220 -14.32 -10.97 -14.90
CA LEU A 220 -12.86 -10.97 -14.90
C LEU A 220 -12.38 -11.77 -16.12
N ASP A 221 -12.01 -11.07 -17.19
CA ASP A 221 -11.42 -11.70 -18.36
C ASP A 221 -9.96 -12.05 -18.03
N LEU A 222 -9.67 -13.32 -17.77
CA LEU A 222 -8.32 -13.78 -17.39
C LEU A 222 -7.39 -13.92 -18.60
N GLY A 223 -6.09 -13.74 -18.36
CA GLY A 223 -5.04 -14.05 -19.31
C GLY A 223 -4.56 -12.89 -20.19
N GLY A 224 -3.44 -13.16 -20.86
CA GLY A 224 -2.63 -12.22 -21.66
C GLY A 224 -3.42 -11.38 -22.67
N THR A 225 -4.20 -12.06 -23.49
CA THR A 225 -4.92 -11.47 -24.62
C THR A 225 -6.38 -11.22 -24.26
N ASP A 226 -6.89 -10.03 -24.59
CA ASP A 226 -8.31 -9.73 -24.45
C ASP A 226 -9.15 -10.73 -25.28
N PRO A 227 -10.23 -11.32 -24.76
CA PRO A 227 -11.08 -12.25 -25.52
C PRO A 227 -11.60 -11.68 -26.85
N GLY A 228 -11.63 -10.36 -27.02
CA GLY A 228 -12.00 -9.67 -28.26
C GLY A 228 -10.85 -9.37 -29.24
N SER A 229 -9.59 -9.67 -28.90
CA SER A 229 -8.44 -9.52 -29.82
C SER A 229 -8.24 -10.75 -30.73
N GLY A 230 -9.03 -11.81 -30.53
CA GLY A 230 -9.00 -13.04 -31.32
C GLY A 230 -9.80 -13.00 -32.64
N ARG A 231 -9.07 -13.16 -33.75
CA ARG A 231 -9.47 -13.60 -35.11
C ARG A 231 -9.71 -12.52 -36.18
N ALA A 232 -8.62 -12.08 -36.80
CA ALA A 232 -8.55 -11.94 -38.25
C ALA A 232 -7.76 -13.13 -38.81
N VAL A 233 -8.38 -14.31 -38.88
CA VAL A 233 -7.96 -15.27 -39.92
C VAL A 233 -8.52 -14.66 -41.20
N PRO A 234 -7.70 -14.31 -42.21
CA PRO A 234 -8.26 -14.02 -43.52
C PRO A 234 -8.94 -15.31 -43.95
N THR A 235 -10.26 -15.35 -43.90
CA THR A 235 -11.00 -16.27 -44.74
C THR A 235 -10.69 -15.79 -46.16
N SER A 236 -9.67 -16.39 -46.77
CA SER A 236 -9.50 -16.36 -48.21
C SER A 236 -10.75 -17.03 -48.79
N ALA A 237 -11.77 -16.22 -49.03
CA ALA A 237 -12.84 -16.57 -49.93
C ALA A 237 -12.23 -16.69 -51.33
N GLY A 238 -12.32 -17.87 -51.91
CA GLY A 238 -12.02 -18.13 -53.32
C GLY A 238 -10.65 -18.74 -53.59
N ALA A 239 -10.55 -20.07 -53.55
CA ALA A 239 -9.72 -20.83 -54.48
C ALA A 239 -10.22 -22.28 -54.52
N ASP A 240 -10.62 -22.71 -55.72
CA ASP A 240 -11.07 -24.05 -56.08
C ASP A 240 -10.06 -25.16 -55.74
N PRO A 241 -10.49 -26.45 -55.64
CA PRO A 241 -9.61 -27.54 -55.29
C PRO A 241 -8.81 -27.99 -56.53
N VAL A 242 -7.50 -27.74 -56.54
CA VAL A 242 -6.58 -28.46 -57.43
C VAL A 242 -5.81 -29.48 -56.61
N LEU A 243 -6.02 -30.74 -56.98
CA LEU A 243 -5.27 -31.91 -56.55
C LEU A 243 -3.80 -31.78 -56.99
N THR A 244 -2.87 -31.77 -56.04
CA THR A 244 -1.53 -32.35 -56.22
C THR A 244 -0.96 -32.74 -54.86
N GLY A 245 -0.54 -34.00 -54.76
CA GLY A 245 -0.05 -34.59 -53.52
C GLY A 245 1.36 -34.17 -53.14
N THR A 246 1.67 -34.33 -51.85
CA THR A 246 2.79 -35.10 -51.31
C THR A 246 2.68 -35.00 -49.79
N THR A 247 2.12 -36.03 -49.16
CA THR A 247 2.17 -36.20 -47.70
C THR A 247 3.58 -36.61 -47.30
N ALA A 248 4.41 -35.64 -46.91
CA ALA A 248 5.55 -35.91 -46.05
C ALA A 248 5.00 -36.15 -44.64
N GLY A 249 4.99 -37.40 -44.20
CA GLY A 249 4.51 -37.80 -42.89
C GLY A 249 5.32 -37.12 -41.79
N ALA A 250 4.71 -36.16 -41.10
CA ALA A 250 5.19 -35.67 -39.82
C ALA A 250 5.09 -36.82 -38.80
N ALA A 251 6.24 -37.27 -38.32
CA ALA A 251 6.36 -38.27 -37.26
C ALA A 251 5.49 -37.88 -36.05
N PRO A 252 4.85 -38.84 -35.35
CA PRO A 252 4.08 -38.53 -34.16
C PRO A 252 5.04 -37.97 -33.10
N ALA A 253 4.84 -36.71 -32.73
CA ALA A 253 5.52 -36.11 -31.59
C ALA A 253 5.22 -36.98 -30.36
N GLY A 254 6.26 -37.49 -29.71
CA GLY A 254 6.13 -38.22 -28.46
C GLY A 254 5.37 -37.39 -27.41
N PRO A 255 4.74 -38.03 -26.41
CA PRO A 255 3.95 -37.32 -25.42
C PRO A 255 4.83 -36.27 -24.72
N ARG A 256 4.49 -34.98 -24.91
CA ARG A 256 5.10 -33.89 -24.16
C ARG A 256 4.85 -34.14 -22.67
N PRO A 257 5.86 -34.05 -21.79
CA PRO A 257 5.65 -34.15 -20.36
C PRO A 257 4.64 -33.08 -19.96
N ALA A 258 3.54 -33.51 -19.33
CA ALA A 258 2.53 -32.58 -18.83
C ALA A 258 3.21 -31.60 -17.85
N PRO A 259 2.97 -30.28 -17.96
CA PRO A 259 3.48 -29.32 -17.00
C PRO A 259 2.95 -29.73 -15.61
N GLY A 260 3.86 -29.85 -14.64
CA GLY A 260 3.51 -30.26 -13.28
C GLY A 260 2.40 -29.37 -12.74
N ARG A 261 1.19 -29.92 -12.63
CA ARG A 261 0.00 -29.19 -12.17
C ARG A 261 0.23 -28.75 -10.73
N TRP A 262 0.22 -27.44 -10.50
CA TRP A 262 0.09 -26.88 -9.17
C TRP A 262 -1.19 -27.42 -8.53
N THR A 263 -1.05 -28.11 -7.41
CA THR A 263 -2.21 -28.55 -6.63
C THR A 263 -2.74 -27.37 -5.82
N ALA A 264 -4.05 -27.34 -5.55
CA ALA A 264 -4.66 -26.30 -4.72
C ALA A 264 -3.90 -26.10 -3.40
N GLY A 265 -3.44 -27.19 -2.77
CA GLY A 265 -2.63 -27.13 -1.55
C GLY A 265 -1.27 -26.43 -1.70
N ARG A 266 -0.62 -26.50 -2.88
CA ARG A 266 0.63 -25.74 -3.14
C ARG A 266 0.35 -24.25 -3.29
N VAL A 267 -0.74 -23.91 -3.98
CA VAL A 267 -1.20 -22.51 -4.09
C VAL A 267 -1.52 -21.98 -2.70
N THR A 268 -2.28 -22.71 -1.89
CA THR A 268 -2.61 -22.33 -0.51
C THR A 268 -1.36 -22.17 0.35
N ALA A 269 -0.39 -23.09 0.28
CA ALA A 269 0.86 -22.97 1.03
C ALA A 269 1.66 -21.72 0.65
N VAL A 270 1.77 -21.41 -0.65
CA VAL A 270 2.47 -20.20 -1.12
C VAL A 270 1.72 -18.93 -0.73
N VAL A 271 0.39 -18.91 -0.85
CA VAL A 271 -0.45 -17.76 -0.45
C VAL A 271 -0.32 -17.51 1.05
N VAL A 272 -0.51 -18.54 1.89
CA VAL A 272 -0.36 -18.42 3.34
C VAL A 272 1.07 -18.01 3.71
N GLY A 273 2.07 -18.60 3.06
CA GLY A 273 3.47 -18.25 3.30
C GLY A 273 3.78 -16.79 2.97
N ALA A 274 3.24 -16.28 1.86
CA ALA A 274 3.41 -14.89 1.48
C ALA A 274 2.63 -13.91 2.37
N LEU A 275 1.44 -14.29 2.84
CA LEU A 275 0.69 -13.51 3.83
C LEU A 275 1.44 -13.41 5.16
N LEU A 276 2.10 -14.48 5.60
CA LEU A 276 2.95 -14.45 6.81
C LEU A 276 4.19 -13.58 6.64
N LEU A 277 4.83 -13.62 5.46
CA LEU A 277 5.95 -12.72 5.13
C LEU A 277 5.50 -11.26 5.14
N ALA A 278 4.35 -10.94 4.54
CA ALA A 278 3.78 -9.60 4.56
C ALA A 278 3.51 -9.14 5.99
N ALA A 279 2.83 -9.98 6.78
CA ALA A 279 2.51 -9.71 8.18
C ALA A 279 3.75 -9.56 9.07
N SER A 280 4.89 -10.20 8.75
CA SER A 280 6.13 -10.04 9.53
C SER A 280 6.73 -8.63 9.46
N THR A 281 6.44 -7.87 8.41
CA THR A 281 7.07 -6.56 8.18
C THR A 281 6.70 -5.56 9.27
N GLY A 282 5.42 -5.53 9.69
CA GLY A 282 4.92 -4.63 10.73
C GLY A 282 5.67 -4.79 12.05
N PRO A 283 5.66 -5.99 12.67
CA PRO A 283 6.40 -6.24 13.91
C PRO A 283 7.91 -6.01 13.80
N ILE A 284 8.53 -6.29 12.63
CA ILE A 284 9.97 -6.04 12.44
C ILE A 284 10.26 -4.53 12.42
N VAL A 285 9.50 -3.76 11.65
CA VAL A 285 9.69 -2.30 11.55
C VAL A 285 9.37 -1.64 12.89
N ALA A 286 8.22 -1.96 13.49
CA ALA A 286 7.82 -1.43 14.80
C ALA A 286 8.83 -1.81 15.89
N GLY A 287 9.21 -3.09 15.98
CA GLY A 287 10.20 -3.54 16.95
C GLY A 287 11.58 -2.90 16.73
N GLY A 288 11.98 -2.69 15.47
CA GLY A 288 13.23 -2.01 15.12
C GLY A 288 13.22 -0.52 15.48
N ALA A 289 12.12 0.18 15.21
CA ALA A 289 11.95 1.60 15.57
C ALA A 289 11.92 1.80 17.08
N LEU A 290 11.16 0.97 17.81
CA LEU A 290 11.12 0.99 19.27
C LEU A 290 12.52 0.71 19.85
N LEU A 291 13.23 -0.30 19.35
CA LEU A 291 14.59 -0.59 19.82
C LEU A 291 15.57 0.54 19.49
N TRP A 292 15.42 1.19 18.34
CA TRP A 292 16.24 2.35 17.98
C TRP A 292 16.00 3.50 18.96
N ALA A 293 14.75 3.89 19.20
CA ALA A 293 14.40 4.93 20.18
C ALA A 293 14.91 4.56 21.59
N ASP A 294 14.69 3.31 22.00
CA ASP A 294 15.13 2.74 23.27
C ASP A 294 16.66 2.80 23.49
N THR A 295 17.44 2.68 22.41
CA THR A 295 18.92 2.69 22.48
C THR A 295 19.54 4.06 22.29
N THR A 296 18.83 4.98 21.63
CA THR A 296 19.36 6.33 21.32
C THR A 296 18.84 7.41 22.26
N GLN A 297 17.59 7.30 22.72
CA GLN A 297 16.92 8.29 23.56
C GLN A 297 16.93 7.92 25.04
N ARG A 298 17.50 6.78 25.42
CA ARG A 298 17.56 6.36 26.81
C ARG A 298 18.86 6.80 27.47
N GLU A 299 18.71 7.58 28.54
CA GLU A 299 19.81 7.99 29.42
C GLU A 299 19.41 7.71 30.88
N ASP A 300 20.32 7.13 31.68
CA ASP A 300 20.09 6.79 33.09
C ASP A 300 18.81 5.99 33.40
N GLY A 301 18.31 5.21 32.43
CA GLY A 301 17.10 4.40 32.57
C GLY A 301 15.80 5.12 32.22
N LEU A 302 15.86 6.39 31.81
CA LEU A 302 14.74 7.21 31.39
C LEU A 302 14.77 7.39 29.87
N LEU A 303 13.62 7.25 29.21
CA LEU A 303 13.47 7.56 27.80
C LEU A 303 13.09 9.03 27.66
N TRP A 304 13.96 9.83 27.02
CA TRP A 304 13.74 11.26 26.80
C TRP A 304 12.95 11.53 25.52
N SER A 305 12.10 12.55 25.57
CA SER A 305 11.53 13.17 24.38
C SER A 305 12.59 13.99 23.64
N ALA A 306 12.28 14.40 22.41
CA ALA A 306 13.02 15.52 21.81
C ALA A 306 12.82 16.78 22.65
N ASP A 307 13.84 17.65 22.65
CA ASP A 307 13.74 18.99 23.22
C ASP A 307 12.75 19.82 22.40
N ALA A 308 11.88 20.56 23.10
CA ALA A 308 10.88 21.42 22.48
C ALA A 308 11.05 22.86 22.95
N ASP A 309 11.16 23.78 21.97
CA ASP A 309 11.23 25.21 22.24
C ASP A 309 9.81 25.77 22.48
N VAL A 310 9.56 26.25 23.70
CA VAL A 310 8.29 26.85 24.10
C VAL A 310 8.48 28.35 24.29
N THR A 311 7.77 29.14 23.47
CA THR A 311 7.77 30.61 23.55
C THR A 311 6.34 31.15 23.63
N SER A 312 6.11 32.10 24.53
CA SER A 312 4.83 32.79 24.68
C SER A 312 5.00 34.17 25.29
N ASP A 313 4.26 35.15 24.78
CA ASP A 313 4.19 36.51 25.33
C ASP A 313 3.24 36.61 26.55
N ARG A 314 2.68 35.49 27.02
CA ARG A 314 1.71 35.41 28.12
C ARG A 314 2.37 35.15 29.47
N TYR A 315 1.57 35.14 30.53
CA TYR A 315 2.04 34.93 31.91
C TYR A 315 2.28 33.45 32.25
N ALA A 316 1.60 32.55 31.54
CA ALA A 316 1.75 31.10 31.70
C ALA A 316 1.61 30.37 30.37
N VAL A 317 2.28 29.23 30.26
CA VAL A 317 2.02 28.21 29.24
C VAL A 317 1.51 26.95 29.91
N THR A 318 0.38 26.43 29.45
CA THR A 318 -0.25 25.23 30.02
C THR A 318 -0.38 24.13 28.98
N THR A 319 -0.27 22.88 29.41
CA THR A 319 -0.69 21.74 28.58
C THR A 319 -2.21 21.68 28.49
N GLY A 320 -2.74 21.07 27.44
CA GLY A 320 -4.13 20.60 27.42
C GLY A 320 -4.41 19.58 28.54
N ASP A 321 -5.68 19.21 28.70
CA ASP A 321 -6.13 18.27 29.72
C ASP A 321 -5.51 16.89 29.49
N LEU A 322 -4.60 16.47 30.37
CA LEU A 322 -4.06 15.11 30.37
C LEU A 322 -4.96 14.22 31.22
N ALA A 323 -5.91 13.56 30.54
CA ALA A 323 -6.72 12.52 31.15
C ALA A 323 -5.88 11.23 31.31
N LEU A 324 -5.51 10.91 32.55
CA LEU A 324 -4.80 9.69 32.89
C LEU A 324 -5.77 8.72 33.58
N GLY A 325 -6.21 7.70 32.82
CA GLY A 325 -7.16 6.65 33.24
C GLY A 325 -8.37 6.54 32.31
N GLY A 326 -8.63 5.35 31.76
CA GLY A 326 -9.73 5.10 30.82
C GLY A 326 -9.87 3.61 30.45
N GLU A 327 -11.13 3.15 30.30
CA GLU A 327 -11.52 1.75 30.16
C GLU A 327 -10.65 0.99 29.14
N GLY A 328 -9.73 0.14 29.62
CA GLY A 328 -8.92 -0.78 28.81
C GLY A 328 -7.40 -0.55 28.85
N LEU A 329 -6.92 0.56 29.41
CA LEU A 329 -5.49 0.92 29.50
C LEU A 329 -4.92 0.97 30.93
N ASP A 330 -5.68 0.55 31.94
CA ASP A 330 -5.27 0.60 33.37
C ASP A 330 -3.91 -0.08 33.63
N TRP A 331 -3.60 -1.17 32.92
CA TRP A 331 -2.32 -1.87 33.03
C TRP A 331 -1.11 -1.11 32.46
N VAL A 332 -1.33 -0.09 31.60
CA VAL A 332 -0.25 0.73 31.01
C VAL A 332 0.19 1.83 31.97
N VAL A 333 -0.73 2.40 32.76
CA VAL A 333 -0.40 3.46 33.71
C VAL A 333 0.24 2.87 34.98
N ASP A 334 -0.33 1.78 35.52
CA ASP A 334 0.10 1.21 36.80
C ASP A 334 1.44 0.45 36.74
N ASP A 335 1.70 -0.29 35.64
CA ASP A 335 2.90 -1.14 35.51
C ASP A 335 3.99 -0.55 34.58
N LEU A 336 3.67 0.48 33.77
CA LEU A 336 4.51 0.92 32.65
C LEU A 336 5.02 2.36 32.76
N LEU A 337 4.35 3.25 33.51
CA LEU A 337 4.80 4.63 33.76
C LEU A 337 5.25 4.79 35.22
N GLY A 338 6.57 4.78 35.44
CA GLY A 338 7.15 5.16 36.74
C GLY A 338 7.20 6.67 36.95
N THR A 339 8.13 7.15 37.78
CA THR A 339 8.31 8.60 38.01
C THR A 339 8.75 9.28 36.72
N VAL A 340 7.92 10.18 36.19
CA VAL A 340 8.23 11.03 35.05
C VAL A 340 9.13 12.17 35.51
N ARG A 341 10.16 12.49 34.74
CA ARG A 341 11.04 13.64 34.94
C ARG A 341 10.74 14.68 33.90
N LEU A 342 10.44 15.89 34.33
CA LEU A 342 10.25 17.06 33.48
C LEU A 342 11.49 17.93 33.62
N GLN A 343 12.09 18.32 32.50
CA GLN A 343 13.20 19.26 32.47
C GLN A 343 12.77 20.53 31.76
N ALA A 344 13.09 21.69 32.35
CA ALA A 344 12.87 22.98 31.73
C ALA A 344 14.11 23.86 31.90
N ALA A 345 14.62 24.40 30.81
CA ALA A 345 15.75 25.34 30.78
C ALA A 345 15.30 26.70 30.24
N PRO A 346 15.55 27.81 30.94
CA PRO A 346 15.22 29.13 30.41
C PRO A 346 16.11 29.48 29.22
N ALA A 347 15.52 30.15 28.23
CA ALA A 347 16.27 30.64 27.08
C ALA A 347 17.26 31.76 27.46
N ASP A 348 16.88 32.59 28.45
CA ASP A 348 17.78 33.57 29.08
C ASP A 348 18.24 33.04 30.45
N PRO A 349 19.55 32.85 30.69
CA PRO A 349 20.05 32.36 31.97
C PRO A 349 19.78 33.27 33.17
N ASP A 350 19.42 34.54 32.95
CA ASP A 350 19.02 35.47 34.01
C ASP A 350 17.53 35.31 34.40
N ASP A 351 16.72 34.61 33.61
CA ASP A 351 15.32 34.33 33.92
C ASP A 351 15.17 33.17 34.93
N GLU A 352 14.31 33.36 35.92
CA GLU A 352 13.90 32.30 36.83
C GLU A 352 12.58 31.68 36.35
N LEU A 353 12.59 30.37 36.12
CA LEU A 353 11.38 29.64 35.71
C LEU A 353 10.73 28.93 36.87
N PHE A 354 9.43 28.78 36.76
CA PHE A 354 8.58 27.94 37.59
C PHE A 354 7.94 26.86 36.71
N VAL A 355 8.09 25.60 37.11
CA VAL A 355 7.39 24.45 36.53
C VAL A 355 6.52 23.83 37.61
N GLY A 356 5.23 23.66 37.34
CA GLY A 356 4.27 23.10 38.28
C GLY A 356 3.36 22.05 37.64
N VAL A 357 3.02 21.02 38.40
CA VAL A 357 2.00 20.04 38.07
C VAL A 357 0.89 20.11 39.10
N GLY A 358 -0.33 20.37 38.64
CA GLY A 358 -1.51 20.48 39.49
C GLY A 358 -2.70 19.73 38.91
N ARG A 359 -3.74 19.53 39.72
CA ARG A 359 -5.03 19.02 39.22
C ARG A 359 -5.63 20.06 38.29
N THR A 360 -6.19 19.64 37.16
CA THR A 360 -6.78 20.55 36.16
C THR A 360 -7.75 21.55 36.77
N ALA A 361 -8.61 21.11 37.68
CA ALA A 361 -9.59 21.99 38.35
C ALA A 361 -8.96 23.06 39.26
N ASP A 362 -7.80 22.78 39.87
CA ASP A 362 -7.11 23.72 40.75
C ASP A 362 -6.26 24.71 39.96
N VAL A 363 -5.62 24.23 38.89
CA VAL A 363 -4.90 25.08 37.93
C VAL A 363 -5.85 26.02 37.21
N ALA A 364 -6.99 25.52 36.73
CA ALA A 364 -8.00 26.36 36.08
C ALA A 364 -8.53 27.47 37.01
N ARG A 365 -8.62 27.20 38.32
CA ARG A 365 -9.02 28.21 39.30
C ARG A 365 -7.94 29.25 39.54
N TYR A 366 -6.67 28.84 39.55
CA TYR A 366 -5.54 29.76 39.68
C TYR A 366 -5.36 30.65 38.45
N LEU A 367 -5.63 30.11 37.26
CA LEU A 367 -5.53 30.84 35.98
C LEU A 367 -6.81 31.57 35.58
N ASP A 368 -7.84 31.58 36.42
CA ASP A 368 -9.09 32.29 36.14
C ASP A 368 -8.83 33.80 36.04
N GLY A 369 -9.04 34.36 34.85
CA GLY A 369 -8.72 35.75 34.54
C GLY A 369 -7.23 36.04 34.26
N VAL A 370 -6.34 35.04 34.31
CA VAL A 370 -4.90 35.18 34.00
C VAL A 370 -4.64 34.91 32.52
N GLY A 371 -3.86 35.78 31.87
CA GLY A 371 -3.48 35.60 30.47
C GLY A 371 -2.50 34.44 30.31
N HIS A 372 -2.88 33.37 29.60
CA HIS A 372 -2.06 32.18 29.42
C HIS A 372 -2.17 31.62 28.00
N ALA A 373 -1.21 30.80 27.60
CA ALA A 373 -1.20 30.09 26.34
C ALA A 373 -1.40 28.59 26.57
N VAL A 374 -2.31 27.97 25.81
CA VAL A 374 -2.61 26.53 25.88
C VAL A 374 -1.89 25.82 24.75
N LEU A 375 -1.17 24.74 25.05
CA LEU A 375 -0.53 23.88 24.07
C LEU A 375 -1.58 23.00 23.37
N ASP A 376 -1.77 23.18 22.06
CA ASP A 376 -2.75 22.42 21.28
C ASP A 376 -2.16 21.07 20.77
N GLU A 377 -0.92 21.05 20.27
CA GLU A 377 -0.28 19.85 19.69
C GLU A 377 1.26 19.98 19.71
N ILE A 378 1.98 18.88 19.94
CA ILE A 378 3.44 18.77 19.78
C ILE A 378 3.71 17.97 18.51
N GLY A 379 4.14 18.63 17.44
CA GLY A 379 4.52 17.98 16.17
C GLY A 379 3.36 17.35 15.38
N GLY A 380 2.57 18.18 14.70
CA GLY A 380 1.51 17.78 13.76
C GLY A 380 1.74 18.27 12.31
N ASP A 381 1.09 17.62 11.34
CA ASP A 381 0.98 17.96 9.90
C ASP A 381 2.09 18.84 9.28
N GLY A 382 3.23 18.23 8.96
CA GLY A 382 4.30 18.88 8.19
C GLY A 382 5.08 19.95 8.94
N VAL A 383 4.85 20.08 10.24
CA VAL A 383 5.64 20.89 11.16
C VAL A 383 6.77 20.01 11.75
N PRO A 384 8.01 20.51 11.87
CA PRO A 384 9.07 19.79 12.59
C PRO A 384 8.61 19.43 14.01
N SER A 385 9.02 18.27 14.50
CA SER A 385 8.73 17.75 15.86
C SER A 385 9.08 18.71 17.00
N ASP A 386 9.89 19.72 16.70
CA ASP A 386 10.51 20.64 17.64
C ASP A 386 9.71 21.95 17.75
N THR A 387 8.66 22.14 16.93
CA THR A 387 7.83 23.36 16.93
C THR A 387 6.49 23.11 17.62
N VAL A 388 6.21 23.95 18.60
CA VAL A 388 5.04 23.87 19.47
C VAL A 388 4.01 24.93 19.07
N THR A 389 2.75 24.54 18.83
CA THR A 389 1.66 25.49 18.56
C THR A 389 0.88 25.80 19.83
N THR A 390 0.72 27.09 20.12
CA THR A 390 0.00 27.58 21.28
C THR A 390 -1.23 28.39 20.89
N ARG A 391 -2.29 28.24 21.68
CA ARG A 391 -3.50 29.05 21.63
C ARG A 391 -3.53 30.03 22.78
N ASP A 392 -3.55 31.31 22.45
CA ASP A 392 -3.59 32.38 23.45
C ASP A 392 -4.98 32.56 24.07
N VAL A 393 -4.98 32.69 25.40
CA VAL A 393 -6.11 33.13 26.22
C VAL A 393 -5.77 34.50 26.83
N PRO A 394 -6.54 35.55 26.52
CA PRO A 394 -6.29 36.88 27.06
C PRO A 394 -6.65 36.96 28.56
N GLY A 395 -5.91 37.76 29.31
CA GLY A 395 -6.14 37.99 30.74
C GLY A 395 -5.09 38.91 31.37
N GLU A 396 -5.17 39.07 32.68
CA GLU A 396 -4.28 39.93 33.48
C GLU A 396 -3.14 39.12 34.13
N ALA A 397 -2.29 39.80 34.90
CA ALA A 397 -1.21 39.16 35.65
C ALA A 397 -1.78 38.30 36.81
N PRO A 398 -1.11 37.19 37.17
CA PRO A 398 -1.51 36.38 38.31
C PRO A 398 -1.44 37.19 39.61
N ALA A 399 -2.45 37.02 40.47
CA ALA A 399 -2.56 37.76 41.73
C ALA A 399 -1.64 37.22 42.85
N VAL A 400 -1.16 35.99 42.70
CA VAL A 400 -0.26 35.28 43.62
C VAL A 400 0.86 34.68 42.78
N GLU A 401 2.10 34.77 43.25
CA GLU A 401 3.23 34.13 42.57
C GLU A 401 3.04 32.62 42.50
N PRO A 402 3.48 31.96 41.41
CA PRO A 402 3.23 30.55 41.23
C PRO A 402 3.84 29.70 42.35
N GLY A 403 4.99 30.07 42.91
CA GLY A 403 5.60 29.35 44.04
C GLY A 403 4.80 29.41 45.34
N GLU A 404 3.98 30.45 45.54
CA GLU A 404 3.20 30.67 46.77
C GLU A 404 1.75 30.17 46.66
N ALA A 405 1.29 29.79 45.47
CA ALA A 405 -0.10 29.44 45.21
C ALA A 405 -0.60 28.20 45.98
N GLY A 406 0.30 27.29 46.39
CA GLY A 406 -0.04 26.13 47.24
C GLY A 406 -0.94 25.07 46.59
N ILE A 407 -1.16 25.13 45.27
CA ILE A 407 -2.02 24.19 44.52
C ILE A 407 -1.26 23.04 43.86
N TRP A 408 0.07 23.12 43.82
CA TRP A 408 0.91 22.21 43.06
C TRP A 408 1.15 20.91 43.81
N VAL A 409 0.97 19.78 43.12
CA VAL A 409 1.33 18.46 43.65
C VAL A 409 2.84 18.25 43.54
N ALA A 410 3.46 18.78 42.49
CA ALA A 410 4.90 18.85 42.32
C ALA A 410 5.25 20.19 41.66
N SER A 411 6.28 20.86 42.15
CA SER A 411 6.76 22.11 41.55
C SER A 411 8.25 22.33 41.76
N ALA A 412 8.90 23.00 40.82
CA ALA A 412 10.28 23.46 40.92
C ALA A 412 10.38 24.92 40.45
N SER A 413 11.21 25.73 41.12
CA SER A 413 11.40 27.15 40.82
C SER A 413 12.88 27.56 40.93
N GLY A 414 13.33 28.48 40.08
CA GLY A 414 14.62 29.18 40.21
C GLY A 414 15.40 29.32 38.90
N ALA A 415 16.62 29.86 38.99
CA ALA A 415 17.49 30.12 37.84
C ALA A 415 18.14 28.86 37.24
N GLY A 416 18.28 28.84 35.91
CA GLY A 416 18.88 27.75 35.13
C GLY A 416 18.00 26.49 35.02
N THR A 417 18.54 25.41 34.44
CA THR A 417 17.79 24.17 34.19
C THR A 417 17.14 23.61 35.47
N ARG A 418 15.85 23.28 35.41
CA ARG A 418 15.05 22.71 36.49
C ARG A 418 14.58 21.32 36.13
N ASP A 419 14.83 20.37 37.03
CA ASP A 419 14.27 19.04 36.95
C ASP A 419 13.11 18.91 37.96
N LEU A 420 11.97 18.40 37.49
CA LEU A 420 10.80 18.13 38.30
C LEU A 420 10.41 16.65 38.15
N ASP A 421 10.57 15.90 39.23
CA ASP A 421 10.15 14.51 39.30
C ASP A 421 8.70 14.42 39.79
N TRP A 422 7.84 13.83 38.97
CA TRP A 422 6.42 13.65 39.25
C TRP A 422 6.00 12.21 38.95
N ARG A 423 5.27 11.59 39.88
CA ARG A 423 4.65 10.29 39.65
C ARG A 423 3.18 10.50 39.30
N PRO A 424 2.75 10.20 38.05
CA PRO A 424 1.36 10.34 37.67
C PRO A 424 0.48 9.41 38.48
N GLY A 425 -0.72 9.87 38.80
CA GLY A 425 -1.80 9.05 39.36
C GLY A 425 -3.09 9.29 38.61
N ASP A 426 -4.11 8.48 38.85
CA ASP A 426 -5.40 8.61 38.15
C ASP A 426 -6.02 9.99 38.32
N GLY A 427 -6.46 10.58 37.20
CA GLY A 427 -7.17 11.86 37.16
C GLY A 427 -6.71 12.80 36.06
N ASP A 428 -7.25 14.02 36.10
CA ASP A 428 -6.96 15.08 35.14
C ASP A 428 -5.86 15.99 35.68
N TRP A 429 -4.79 16.12 34.90
CA TRP A 429 -3.60 16.88 35.26
C TRP A 429 -3.31 17.97 34.23
N THR A 430 -2.79 19.09 34.74
CA THR A 430 -2.31 20.19 33.92
C THR A 430 -0.90 20.56 34.36
N LEU A 431 0.02 20.60 33.40
CA LEU A 431 1.36 21.13 33.60
C LEU A 431 1.37 22.60 33.25
N VAL A 432 2.10 23.38 34.04
CA VAL A 432 2.18 24.83 33.93
C VAL A 432 3.64 25.25 33.96
N LEU A 433 4.01 26.06 32.97
CA LEU A 433 5.30 26.74 32.88
C LEU A 433 5.07 28.24 32.99
N MET A 434 5.76 28.90 33.93
CA MET A 434 5.69 30.34 34.18
C MET A 434 7.06 30.90 34.49
N ARG A 435 7.19 32.22 34.50
CA ARG A 435 8.30 32.88 35.21
C ARG A 435 8.03 32.82 36.72
N ALA A 436 9.07 32.65 37.53
CA ALA A 436 8.95 32.50 38.98
C ALA A 436 8.33 33.72 39.67
N ASP A 437 8.55 34.92 39.12
CA ASP A 437 7.99 36.20 39.58
C ASP A 437 6.56 36.49 39.07
N GLY A 438 5.98 35.59 38.27
CA GLY A 438 4.65 35.76 37.67
C GLY A 438 4.56 36.80 36.56
N ALA A 439 5.69 37.29 36.02
CA ALA A 439 5.69 38.25 34.92
C ALA A 439 5.45 37.60 33.54
N ALA A 440 5.06 38.42 32.56
CA ALA A 440 4.77 37.97 31.20
C ALA A 440 6.04 37.71 30.38
N GLY A 441 5.96 36.75 29.45
CA GLY A 441 7.04 36.35 28.57
C GLY A 441 7.71 35.07 29.07
N VAL A 442 7.24 33.93 28.59
CA VAL A 442 7.79 32.61 28.92
C VAL A 442 8.57 32.11 27.71
N SER A 443 9.87 31.84 27.90
CA SER A 443 10.74 31.26 26.88
C SER A 443 11.61 30.19 27.52
N ALA A 444 11.34 28.93 27.18
CA ALA A 444 12.06 27.80 27.74
C ALA A 444 12.17 26.65 26.75
N GLU A 445 13.26 25.91 26.85
CA GLU A 445 13.42 24.59 26.26
C GLU A 445 12.91 23.55 27.26
N VAL A 446 12.03 22.65 26.83
CA VAL A 446 11.43 21.63 27.70
C VAL A 446 11.62 20.23 27.13
N ALA A 447 11.91 19.28 28.01
CA ALA A 447 12.03 17.87 27.69
C ALA A 447 11.35 17.02 28.78
N VAL A 448 10.79 15.88 28.37
CA VAL A 448 10.11 14.95 29.28
C VAL A 448 10.76 13.59 29.19
N ALA A 449 11.06 12.99 30.34
CA ALA A 449 11.63 11.66 30.45
C ALA A 449 10.71 10.74 31.25
N ALA A 450 10.51 9.51 30.77
CA ALA A 450 9.72 8.51 31.50
C ALA A 450 10.48 7.16 31.59
N PRO A 451 10.41 6.46 32.73
CA PRO A 451 10.92 5.10 32.83
C PRO A 451 9.92 4.18 32.13
N VAL A 452 10.33 3.60 31.01
CA VAL A 452 9.53 2.64 30.23
C VAL A 452 10.20 1.26 30.31
N PRO A 453 10.15 0.58 31.47
CA PRO A 453 10.85 -0.70 31.69
C PRO A 453 10.37 -1.80 30.74
N GLY A 454 9.15 -1.63 30.20
CA GLY A 454 8.54 -2.55 29.26
C GLY A 454 9.06 -2.49 27.81
N LEU A 455 9.74 -1.41 27.44
CA LEU A 455 9.96 -1.09 26.03
C LEU A 455 10.91 -2.09 25.35
N THR A 456 12.00 -2.45 26.04
CA THR A 456 13.01 -3.40 25.56
C THR A 456 12.45 -4.79 25.31
N TRP A 457 11.64 -5.31 26.25
CA TRP A 457 11.07 -6.64 26.10
C TRP A 457 10.01 -6.64 24.99
N LEU A 458 9.21 -5.57 24.88
CA LEU A 458 8.20 -5.41 23.84
C LEU A 458 8.84 -5.34 22.45
N SER A 459 9.91 -4.55 22.29
CA SER A 459 10.65 -4.46 21.03
C SER A 459 11.26 -5.80 20.65
N VAL A 460 11.87 -6.53 21.60
CA VAL A 460 12.40 -7.88 21.37
C VAL A 460 11.27 -8.87 21.03
N ALA A 461 10.14 -8.83 21.72
CA ALA A 461 9.00 -9.70 21.46
C ALA A 461 8.43 -9.48 20.06
N LEU A 462 8.28 -8.21 19.63
CA LEU A 462 7.86 -7.84 18.28
C LEU A 462 8.85 -8.32 17.21
N LEU A 463 10.15 -8.14 17.45
CA LEU A 463 11.20 -8.63 16.55
C LEU A 463 11.20 -10.15 16.43
N LEU A 464 11.06 -10.87 17.55
CA LEU A 464 10.98 -12.34 17.57
C LEU A 464 9.71 -12.84 16.90
N ALA A 465 8.55 -12.21 17.15
CA ALA A 465 7.30 -12.54 16.48
C ALA A 465 7.40 -12.32 14.97
N GLY A 466 7.94 -11.17 14.55
CA GLY A 466 8.22 -10.86 13.16
C GLY A 466 9.16 -11.88 12.51
N ALA A 467 10.26 -12.22 13.18
CA ALA A 467 11.21 -13.23 12.70
C ALA A 467 10.58 -14.63 12.57
N ALA A 468 9.72 -15.03 13.52
CA ALA A 468 9.01 -16.30 13.48
C ALA A 468 8.00 -16.36 12.32
N LEU A 469 7.24 -15.28 12.11
CA LEU A 469 6.35 -15.14 10.95
C LEU A 469 7.13 -15.18 9.63
N ALA A 470 8.27 -14.49 9.57
CA ALA A 470 9.13 -14.47 8.39
C ALA A 470 9.71 -15.87 8.08
N ALA A 471 10.16 -16.59 9.11
CA ALA A 471 10.68 -17.95 8.99
C ALA A 471 9.59 -18.94 8.55
N GLY A 472 8.40 -18.89 9.18
CA GLY A 472 7.26 -19.72 8.82
C GLY A 472 6.76 -19.45 7.40
N GLY A 473 6.68 -18.17 7.03
CA GLY A 473 6.31 -17.73 5.69
C GLY A 473 7.29 -18.22 4.63
N THR A 474 8.59 -18.03 4.88
CA THR A 474 9.66 -18.53 4.01
C THR A 474 9.60 -20.05 3.86
N ALA A 475 9.46 -20.79 4.95
CA ALA A 475 9.38 -22.24 4.93
C ALA A 475 8.19 -22.75 4.10
N LEU A 476 7.01 -22.13 4.23
CA LEU A 476 5.83 -22.49 3.44
C LEU A 476 6.00 -22.18 1.95
N VAL A 477 6.59 -21.04 1.60
CA VAL A 477 6.89 -20.69 0.20
C VAL A 477 7.89 -21.67 -0.40
N VAL A 478 8.98 -21.97 0.31
CA VAL A 478 10.02 -22.92 -0.13
C VAL A 478 9.45 -24.34 -0.27
N LEU A 479 8.68 -24.84 0.72
CA LEU A 479 8.09 -26.16 0.67
C LEU A 479 7.02 -26.29 -0.42
N GLY A 480 6.22 -25.24 -0.65
CA GLY A 480 5.25 -25.16 -1.74
C GLY A 480 5.93 -25.16 -3.12
N ALA A 481 7.12 -24.57 -3.21
CA ALA A 481 7.90 -24.46 -4.44
C ALA A 481 8.79 -25.69 -4.76
N HIS A 482 9.35 -26.38 -3.77
CA HIS A 482 10.48 -27.31 -3.98
C HIS A 482 10.21 -28.82 -4.03
N ARG A 483 8.97 -29.33 -3.90
CA ARG A 483 8.75 -30.79 -4.04
C ARG A 483 8.50 -31.25 -5.48
N THR A 484 9.60 -31.40 -6.24
CA THR A 484 9.69 -32.31 -7.39
C THR A 484 11.05 -32.99 -7.44
N ALA A 485 11.10 -34.21 -6.92
CA ALA A 485 11.98 -35.27 -7.42
C ALA A 485 11.30 -36.60 -7.11
N ALA A 486 10.31 -36.98 -7.93
CA ALA A 486 9.92 -38.38 -8.00
C ALA A 486 10.99 -39.08 -8.85
N THR A 487 11.74 -39.98 -8.23
CA THR A 487 12.73 -40.85 -8.87
C THR A 487 12.11 -41.51 -10.12
N PRO A 488 12.78 -41.50 -11.29
CA PRO A 488 12.27 -42.19 -12.47
C PRO A 488 12.17 -43.70 -12.16
N PRO A 489 11.07 -44.38 -12.52
CA PRO A 489 11.03 -45.84 -12.47
C PRO A 489 12.09 -46.39 -13.44
N ALA A 490 12.81 -47.44 -13.01
CA ALA A 490 13.82 -48.11 -13.82
C ALA A 490 13.26 -48.51 -15.20
N PRO A 491 14.03 -48.36 -16.29
CA PRO A 491 13.54 -48.69 -17.63
C PRO A 491 13.20 -50.19 -17.70
N GLY A 492 11.91 -50.47 -17.90
CA GLY A 492 11.41 -51.82 -18.17
C GLY A 492 12.08 -52.37 -19.43
N GLY A 493 12.75 -53.51 -19.30
CA GLY A 493 13.42 -54.19 -20.40
C GLY A 493 12.45 -54.54 -21.53
N VAL A 494 12.82 -54.16 -22.75
CA VAL A 494 12.16 -54.56 -23.99
C VAL A 494 12.27 -56.08 -24.13
N ARG A 495 11.13 -56.81 -24.08
CA ARG A 495 11.06 -58.19 -24.55
C ARG A 495 11.06 -58.19 -26.07
N ILE A 496 12.19 -58.57 -26.68
CA ILE A 496 12.27 -58.92 -28.10
C ILE A 496 11.45 -60.21 -28.32
N PRO A 497 10.50 -60.28 -29.26
CA PRO A 497 9.87 -61.54 -29.64
C PRO A 497 10.89 -62.42 -30.38
N GLY A 498 11.11 -63.64 -29.90
CA GLY A 498 11.97 -64.62 -30.57
C GLY A 498 11.44 -65.06 -31.96
N PRO A 499 12.29 -65.61 -32.84
CA PRO A 499 11.91 -65.96 -34.20
C PRO A 499 10.87 -67.09 -34.22
N ARG A 500 9.87 -66.95 -35.11
CA ARG A 500 8.84 -67.97 -35.36
C ARG A 500 9.50 -69.28 -35.86
N PRO A 501 9.10 -70.46 -35.35
CA PRO A 501 9.53 -71.73 -35.92
C PRO A 501 8.82 -72.00 -37.25
N ALA A 502 9.55 -72.62 -38.18
CA ALA A 502 9.11 -73.02 -39.52
C ALA A 502 7.93 -74.02 -39.49
N PRO A 503 7.07 -74.05 -40.53
CA PRO A 503 5.93 -74.95 -40.58
C PRO A 503 6.39 -76.41 -40.72
N ARG A 504 5.84 -77.28 -39.87
CA ARG A 504 5.99 -78.74 -39.99
C ARG A 504 4.98 -79.25 -41.02
N ASP A 505 5.48 -79.76 -42.13
CA ASP A 505 4.73 -80.68 -42.98
C ASP A 505 4.60 -82.03 -42.25
N SER A 506 3.37 -82.48 -42.05
CA SER A 506 3.09 -83.89 -41.78
C SER A 506 1.76 -84.27 -42.43
N THR A 507 1.88 -84.83 -43.62
CA THR A 507 0.92 -85.71 -44.29
C THR A 507 0.61 -86.94 -43.43
N PRO A 508 -0.64 -87.44 -43.41
CA PRO A 508 -0.95 -88.72 -42.78
C PRO A 508 -0.84 -89.86 -43.79
N VAL A 509 -0.08 -90.90 -43.49
CA VAL A 509 -0.11 -92.17 -44.23
C VAL A 509 -0.99 -93.17 -43.48
N ARG A 510 -2.04 -93.64 -44.16
CA ARG A 510 -2.79 -94.86 -43.83
C ARG A 510 -2.02 -96.09 -44.34
N ARG A 511 -1.52 -96.92 -43.43
CA ARG A 511 -1.72 -98.38 -43.29
C ARG A 511 -0.57 -98.99 -42.52
#